data_AF-A0A672MAP2-F1
#
_entry.id   AF-A0A672MAP2-F1
#
_cell.length_a   1.000
_cell.length_b   1.000
_cell.length_c   1.000
_cell.angle_alpha   90.00
_cell.angle_beta   90.00
_cell.angle_gamma   90.00
#
_symmetry.space_group_name_H-M   'P 1'
#
loop_
_entity.id
_entity.type
_entity.pdbx_description
1 polymer ?
#
loop_
_entity_poly.entity_id
_entity_poly.type
_entity_poly.pdbx_seq_one_letter_code
_entity_poly.pdbx_strand_id
1 'polypeptide(L)'
;MAGAIIENMSTKKLVIVGVILLLFQAFSFMVGGLIAPSPTTAVHYLATKCVDTVKTHHKDSKWFMPWGPDQCSKIRDFDEATAKRIEANNIVFAVHIPLPNREMSPWFQFMLVILQFDIAFKMQNQIEDGSLVTMDVGLAYRDSTLSEWTEMAHSTEHRKLSCNFTATMTYENEGRYYECDLLPFMEVGSVAHKYYLLNIRLPVNERKKVNIGIGEIKDIRLVSIHQNGGFTKVWFAMKTFLTPSVLIIMIWYWRRITQMTRPPVLLEKIIFALGISMTFINIPVEWFSVGFNWTWMLLFGDIRQGIFYAMLLSFWIIFCGEHLMDQTERNHFSVYWKQVGPIVFGSFCLFIFDMCERGVQLKNPFYSIWASDVGTEKLSFFKPVLSACASPLGSAMVCVT
;
A
#
# COMPACT_ATOMS: atom_id res chain seq x y z
N MET A 1 41.68 31.51 -1.31
CA MET A 1 41.33 30.49 -0.29
C MET A 1 40.07 29.79 -0.77
N ALA A 2 40.21 28.65 -1.44
CA ALA A 2 39.13 27.94 -2.13
C ALA A 2 38.70 26.69 -1.35
N GLY A 3 38.29 26.88 -0.10
CA GLY A 3 37.68 25.83 0.70
C GLY A 3 36.16 25.78 0.52
N ALA A 4 35.53 24.64 0.82
CA ALA A 4 34.08 24.54 0.89
C ALA A 4 33.51 25.49 1.97
N ILE A 5 32.21 25.80 1.91
CA ILE A 5 31.58 26.69 2.92
C ILE A 5 31.77 26.13 4.33
N ILE A 6 31.69 24.80 4.47
CA ILE A 6 31.87 24.11 5.75
C ILE A 6 33.30 24.27 6.31
N GLU A 7 34.32 24.36 5.45
CA GLU A 7 35.72 24.53 5.86
C GLU A 7 36.02 25.97 6.27
N ASN A 8 35.32 26.94 5.70
CA ASN A 8 35.52 28.38 5.98
C ASN A 8 34.59 28.93 7.07
N MET A 9 33.67 28.12 7.59
CA MET A 9 32.71 28.54 8.61
C MET A 9 33.33 28.49 10.01
N SER A 10 33.17 29.57 10.78
CA SER A 10 33.55 29.57 12.19
C SER A 10 32.59 28.70 13.02
N THR A 11 33.07 28.15 14.12
CA THR A 11 32.27 27.32 15.05
C THR A 11 31.00 28.04 15.50
N LYS A 12 31.06 29.36 15.72
CA LYS A 12 29.87 30.17 16.06
C LYS A 12 28.81 30.13 14.97
N LYS A 13 29.19 30.29 13.69
CA LYS A 13 28.26 30.22 12.55
C LYS A 13 27.68 28.83 12.39
N LEU A 14 28.50 27.79 12.58
CA LEU A 14 28.06 26.39 12.51
C LEU A 14 27.01 26.07 13.58
N VAL A 15 27.24 26.50 14.83
CA VAL A 15 26.28 26.33 15.92
C VAL A 15 24.98 27.07 15.64
N ILE A 16 25.04 28.31 15.12
CA ILE A 16 23.84 29.08 14.77
C ILE A 16 23.01 28.33 13.72
N VAL A 17 23.63 27.86 12.64
CA VAL A 17 22.93 27.08 11.60
C VAL A 17 22.35 25.79 12.18
N GLY A 18 23.11 25.08 13.02
CA GLY A 18 22.65 23.87 13.70
C GLY A 18 21.42 24.10 14.58
N VAL A 19 21.42 25.17 15.37
CA VAL A 19 20.25 25.55 16.20
C VAL A 19 19.05 25.91 15.33
N ILE A 20 19.24 26.65 14.23
CA ILE A 20 18.15 26.97 13.31
C ILE A 20 17.54 25.68 12.73
N LEU A 21 18.37 24.73 12.26
CA LEU A 21 17.89 23.45 11.73
C LEU A 21 17.17 22.63 12.82
N LEU A 22 17.67 22.63 14.05
CA LEU A 22 17.02 21.96 15.17
C LEU A 22 15.64 22.57 15.48
N LEU A 23 15.51 23.90 15.43
CA LEU A 23 14.22 24.59 15.60
C LEU A 23 13.24 24.22 14.48
N PHE A 24 13.70 24.16 13.22
CA PHE A 24 12.87 23.69 12.09
C PHE A 24 12.44 22.23 12.27
N GLN A 25 13.32 21.36 12.77
CA GLN A 25 12.99 19.97 13.05
C GLN A 25 11.96 19.85 14.17
N ALA A 26 12.14 20.61 15.27
CA ALA A 26 11.20 20.66 16.38
C ALA A 26 9.82 21.17 15.92
N PHE A 27 9.79 22.21 15.08
CA PHE A 27 8.56 22.69 14.45
C PHE A 27 7.89 21.61 13.60
N SER A 28 8.66 20.87 12.80
CA SER A 28 8.12 19.77 11.97
C SER A 28 7.51 18.66 12.83
N PHE A 29 8.14 18.31 13.96
CA PHE A 29 7.55 17.37 14.92
C PHE A 29 6.29 17.91 15.57
N MET A 30 6.24 19.20 15.89
CA MET A 30 5.05 19.84 16.46
C MET A 30 3.88 19.85 15.47
N VAL A 31 4.14 20.10 14.19
CA VAL A 31 3.11 20.00 13.13
C VAL A 31 2.57 18.57 13.03
N GLY A 32 3.44 17.56 13.03
CA GLY A 32 3.02 16.16 12.99
C GLY A 32 2.28 15.69 14.24
N GLY A 33 2.69 16.14 15.43
CA GLY A 33 2.14 15.68 16.71
C GLY A 33 0.92 16.44 17.20
N LEU A 34 0.79 17.74 16.90
CA LEU A 34 -0.30 18.59 17.41
C LEU A 34 -1.35 18.94 16.36
N ILE A 35 -1.01 18.93 15.06
CA ILE A 35 -1.90 19.38 13.99
C ILE A 35 -2.42 18.20 13.16
N ALA A 36 -1.53 17.30 12.75
CA ALA A 36 -1.93 16.16 11.93
C ALA A 36 -2.65 15.09 12.77
N PRO A 37 -3.84 14.61 12.35
CA PRO A 37 -4.45 13.45 12.99
C PRO A 37 -3.69 12.17 12.60
N SER A 38 -4.14 11.02 13.10
CA SER A 38 -3.55 9.73 12.77
C SER A 38 -3.45 9.54 11.24
N PRO A 39 -2.34 8.99 10.72
CA PRO A 39 -2.12 8.89 9.26
C PRO A 39 -3.19 8.08 8.54
N THR A 40 -3.67 7.01 9.17
CA THR A 40 -4.68 6.11 8.63
C THR A 40 -5.83 5.94 9.62
N THR A 41 -6.96 5.49 9.09
CA THR A 41 -8.12 5.07 9.88
C THR A 41 -8.58 3.72 9.37
N ALA A 42 -8.80 2.78 10.30
CA ALA A 42 -9.33 1.46 9.99
C ALA A 42 -10.81 1.41 10.43
N VAL A 43 -11.69 1.01 9.52
CA VAL A 43 -13.13 0.88 9.77
C VAL A 43 -13.54 -0.56 9.49
N HIS A 44 -14.18 -1.18 10.48
CA HIS A 44 -14.67 -2.56 10.39
C HIS A 44 -16.08 -2.58 9.80
N TYR A 45 -16.30 -3.50 8.86
CA TYR A 45 -17.56 -3.75 8.20
C TYR A 45 -17.92 -5.22 8.38
N LEU A 46 -19.19 -5.48 8.67
CA LEU A 46 -19.78 -6.81 8.61
C LEU A 46 -20.57 -6.92 7.31
N ALA A 47 -20.26 -7.92 6.49
CA ALA A 47 -20.97 -8.11 5.25
C ALA A 47 -22.41 -8.55 5.50
N THR A 48 -23.36 -7.89 4.84
CA THR A 48 -24.76 -8.26 4.92
C THR A 48 -25.05 -9.39 3.95
N LYS A 49 -25.62 -10.49 4.45
CA LYS A 49 -26.01 -11.64 3.63
C LYS A 49 -27.31 -11.34 2.89
N CYS A 50 -27.19 -10.94 1.63
CA CYS A 50 -28.30 -10.71 0.72
C CYS A 50 -28.66 -11.99 -0.03
N VAL A 51 -29.94 -12.17 -0.33
CA VAL A 51 -30.44 -13.29 -1.13
C VAL A 51 -30.76 -12.80 -2.53
N ASP A 52 -30.10 -13.42 -3.51
CA ASP A 52 -30.46 -13.34 -4.93
C ASP A 52 -31.65 -14.27 -5.18
N THR A 53 -32.83 -13.81 -4.76
CA THR A 53 -34.07 -14.37 -5.28
C THR A 53 -34.30 -13.71 -6.63
N VAL A 54 -34.11 -14.45 -7.72
CA VAL A 54 -35.14 -14.71 -8.74
C VAL A 54 -34.49 -15.02 -10.11
N LYS A 55 -34.98 -16.13 -10.70
CA LYS A 55 -35.03 -16.42 -12.13
C LYS A 55 -35.86 -15.37 -12.89
N THR A 56 -35.47 -14.09 -12.82
CA THR A 56 -36.20 -13.00 -13.50
C THR A 56 -35.35 -12.56 -14.66
N HIS A 57 -35.94 -12.74 -15.83
CA HIS A 57 -35.43 -12.37 -17.15
C HIS A 57 -35.20 -10.85 -17.35
N HIS A 58 -35.00 -10.07 -16.29
CA HIS A 58 -34.53 -8.68 -16.35
C HIS A 58 -33.13 -8.60 -15.75
N LYS A 59 -32.18 -8.28 -16.62
CA LYS A 59 -30.73 -8.29 -16.45
C LYS A 59 -30.16 -7.25 -15.46
N ASP A 60 -30.99 -6.65 -14.59
CA ASP A 60 -30.69 -5.30 -14.08
C ASP A 60 -30.50 -5.15 -12.57
N SER A 61 -30.77 -6.14 -11.69
CA SER A 61 -30.36 -6.01 -10.28
C SER A 61 -28.96 -6.59 -10.08
N LYS A 62 -27.96 -5.94 -10.68
CA LYS A 62 -26.53 -6.29 -10.60
C LYS A 62 -25.92 -6.02 -9.22
N TRP A 63 -26.57 -5.16 -8.42
CA TRP A 63 -25.99 -4.55 -7.23
C TRP A 63 -26.93 -4.65 -6.02
N PHE A 64 -26.56 -5.46 -5.03
CA PHE A 64 -27.32 -5.67 -3.80
C PHE A 64 -26.96 -4.63 -2.74
N MET A 65 -27.91 -3.82 -2.30
CA MET A 65 -27.68 -2.82 -1.28
C MET A 65 -27.88 -3.40 0.14
N PRO A 66 -26.91 -3.25 1.07
CA PRO A 66 -27.04 -3.80 2.42
C PRO A 66 -27.98 -3.00 3.33
N TRP A 67 -28.37 -1.78 3.00
CA TRP A 67 -29.28 -0.92 3.80
C TRP A 67 -29.89 0.19 2.94
N GLY A 68 -30.92 0.88 3.45
CA GLY A 68 -31.58 1.98 2.74
C GLY A 68 -32.92 1.57 2.12
N PRO A 69 -33.49 2.42 1.23
CA PRO A 69 -34.80 2.18 0.64
C PRO A 69 -34.79 0.95 -0.27
N ASP A 70 -33.74 0.79 -1.08
CA ASP A 70 -33.55 -0.33 -2.01
C ASP A 70 -32.74 -1.48 -1.39
N GLN A 71 -32.92 -1.73 -0.09
CA GLN A 71 -32.18 -2.79 0.60
C GLN A 71 -32.53 -4.18 0.06
N CYS A 72 -31.53 -5.05 0.00
CA CYS A 72 -31.70 -6.44 -0.38
C CYS A 72 -32.53 -7.22 0.66
N SER A 73 -33.09 -8.36 0.23
CA SER A 73 -33.65 -9.36 1.16
C SER A 73 -32.50 -9.99 1.96
N LYS A 74 -32.50 -9.81 3.29
CA LYS A 74 -31.40 -10.23 4.17
C LYS A 74 -31.75 -11.50 4.91
N ILE A 75 -30.73 -12.31 5.17
CA ILE A 75 -30.78 -13.43 6.13
C ILE A 75 -29.87 -13.13 7.31
N ARG A 76 -30.29 -13.51 8.52
CA ARG A 76 -29.44 -13.31 9.71
C ARG A 76 -28.39 -14.42 9.83
N ASP A 77 -28.84 -15.67 9.70
CA ASP A 77 -28.01 -16.86 9.83
C ASP A 77 -28.26 -17.83 8.67
N PHE A 78 -27.32 -18.74 8.45
CA PHE A 78 -27.45 -19.79 7.43
C PHE A 78 -28.53 -20.82 7.75
N ASP A 79 -28.89 -20.99 9.03
CA ASP A 79 -30.02 -21.84 9.42
C ASP A 79 -31.34 -21.34 8.80
N GLU A 80 -31.49 -20.02 8.70
CA GLU A 80 -32.63 -19.38 8.01
C GLU A 80 -32.60 -19.66 6.50
N ALA A 81 -31.40 -19.71 5.90
CA ALA A 81 -31.22 -20.05 4.49
C ALA A 81 -31.61 -21.50 4.21
N THR A 82 -31.22 -22.44 5.08
CA THR A 82 -31.62 -23.85 4.97
C THR A 82 -33.13 -24.03 5.12
N ALA A 83 -33.76 -23.33 6.08
CA ALA A 83 -35.21 -23.36 6.26
C ALA A 83 -35.96 -22.83 5.02
N LYS A 84 -35.42 -21.80 4.36
CA LYS A 84 -35.95 -21.20 3.13
C LYS A 84 -35.51 -21.91 1.84
N ARG A 85 -34.72 -22.99 1.93
CA ARG A 85 -34.15 -23.74 0.79
C ARG A 85 -33.36 -22.84 -0.20
N ILE A 86 -32.59 -21.90 0.32
CA ILE A 86 -31.73 -21.02 -0.47
C ILE A 86 -30.42 -21.74 -0.77
N GLU A 87 -30.04 -21.81 -2.05
CA GLU A 87 -28.75 -22.36 -2.48
C GLU A 87 -27.60 -21.40 -2.13
N ALA A 88 -26.41 -21.96 -1.88
CA ALA A 88 -25.21 -21.18 -1.55
C ALA A 88 -24.85 -20.13 -2.63
N ASN A 89 -25.06 -20.48 -3.91
CA ASN A 89 -24.79 -19.59 -5.06
C ASN A 89 -25.68 -18.35 -5.08
N ASN A 90 -26.83 -18.39 -4.41
CA ASN A 90 -27.78 -17.28 -4.36
C ASN A 90 -27.51 -16.34 -3.17
N ILE A 91 -26.46 -16.57 -2.39
CA ILE A 91 -26.09 -15.70 -1.27
C ILE A 91 -25.02 -14.72 -1.74
N VAL A 92 -25.28 -13.44 -1.54
CA VAL A 92 -24.39 -12.33 -1.88
C VAL A 92 -24.04 -11.58 -0.61
N PHE A 93 -22.76 -11.51 -0.28
CA PHE A 93 -22.26 -10.70 0.83
C PHE A 93 -22.04 -9.27 0.34
N ALA A 94 -22.93 -8.37 0.76
CA ALA A 94 -22.92 -6.97 0.35
C ALA A 94 -22.36 -6.06 1.44
N VAL A 95 -21.48 -5.15 1.03
CA VAL A 95 -20.84 -4.16 1.91
C VAL A 95 -20.88 -2.80 1.23
N HIS A 96 -21.41 -1.80 1.93
CA HIS A 96 -21.43 -0.42 1.46
C HIS A 96 -20.35 0.37 2.19
N ILE A 97 -19.43 0.96 1.42
CA ILE A 97 -18.34 1.79 1.89
C ILE A 97 -18.62 3.22 1.42
N PRO A 98 -18.75 4.22 2.30
CA PRO A 98 -18.58 4.18 3.75
C PRO A 98 -19.85 3.71 4.49
N LEU A 99 -19.77 3.64 5.82
CA LEU A 99 -20.92 3.41 6.71
C LEU A 99 -22.08 4.42 6.49
N PRO A 100 -23.32 4.10 6.92
CA PRO A 100 -24.47 4.99 6.75
C PRO A 100 -24.22 6.41 7.26
N ASN A 101 -24.75 7.41 6.55
CA ASN A 101 -24.62 8.84 6.83
C ASN A 101 -23.18 9.41 6.76
N ARG A 102 -22.25 8.69 6.12
CA ARG A 102 -20.89 9.19 5.81
C ARG A 102 -20.68 9.21 4.31
N GLU A 103 -19.70 9.98 3.85
CA GLU A 103 -19.24 10.01 2.47
C GLU A 103 -17.71 9.86 2.41
N MET A 104 -17.21 9.17 1.39
CA MET A 104 -15.79 9.16 1.08
C MET A 104 -15.39 10.47 0.40
N SER A 105 -14.11 10.81 0.50
CA SER A 105 -13.56 12.00 -0.14
C SER A 105 -12.22 11.71 -0.82
N PRO A 106 -11.86 12.44 -1.88
CA PRO A 106 -10.55 12.33 -2.53
C PRO A 106 -9.34 12.57 -1.61
N TRP A 107 -9.56 13.20 -0.45
CA TRP A 107 -8.52 13.41 0.56
C TRP A 107 -8.03 12.11 1.20
N PHE A 108 -8.78 11.01 1.08
CA PHE A 108 -8.38 9.72 1.61
C PHE A 108 -7.34 9.00 0.76
N GLN A 109 -7.02 9.52 -0.42
CA GLN A 109 -6.01 9.07 -1.41
C GLN A 109 -6.11 7.61 -1.84
N PHE A 110 -6.02 6.67 -0.91
CA PHE A 110 -6.12 5.24 -1.16
C PHE A 110 -7.16 4.60 -0.26
N MET A 111 -7.64 3.45 -0.71
CA MET A 111 -8.51 2.59 0.06
C MET A 111 -8.01 1.15 -0.06
N LEU A 112 -7.56 0.61 1.06
CA LEU A 112 -7.16 -0.78 1.19
C LEU A 112 -8.28 -1.53 1.93
N VAL A 113 -8.63 -2.72 1.47
CA VAL A 113 -9.60 -3.58 2.16
C VAL A 113 -8.95 -4.93 2.44
N ILE A 114 -9.09 -5.36 3.68
CA ILE A 114 -8.65 -6.66 4.19
C ILE A 114 -9.89 -7.47 4.51
N LEU A 115 -9.90 -8.74 4.14
CA LEU A 115 -10.98 -9.68 4.37
C LEU A 115 -10.62 -10.61 5.54
N GLN A 116 -11.61 -10.89 6.38
CA GLN A 116 -11.51 -11.82 7.49
C GLN A 116 -12.75 -12.72 7.47
N PHE A 117 -12.53 -14.03 7.41
CA PHE A 117 -13.60 -15.02 7.47
C PHE A 117 -13.83 -15.46 8.91
N ASP A 118 -15.09 -15.47 9.34
CA ASP A 118 -15.51 -16.15 10.56
C ASP A 118 -15.99 -17.55 10.18
N ILE A 119 -15.15 -18.56 10.42
CA ILE A 119 -15.45 -19.96 10.06
C ILE A 119 -15.69 -20.76 11.34
N ALA A 120 -16.87 -21.37 11.46
CA ALA A 120 -17.22 -22.22 12.58
C ALA A 120 -16.72 -23.66 12.36
N PHE A 121 -16.22 -24.28 13.42
CA PHE A 121 -15.80 -25.68 13.43
C PHE A 121 -17.01 -26.62 13.47
N LYS A 122 -17.04 -27.57 12.53
CA LYS A 122 -17.93 -28.74 12.53
C LYS A 122 -17.15 -30.00 12.23
N MET A 123 -17.46 -31.10 12.91
CA MET A 123 -16.76 -32.37 12.70
C MET A 123 -16.97 -32.93 11.28
N GLN A 124 -18.13 -32.67 10.68
CA GLN A 124 -18.48 -33.17 9.35
C GLN A 124 -17.91 -32.34 8.20
N ASN A 125 -17.54 -31.07 8.46
CA ASN A 125 -17.08 -30.13 7.44
C ASN A 125 -15.89 -29.33 7.98
N GLN A 126 -14.74 -30.01 8.06
CA GLN A 126 -13.48 -29.41 8.46
C GLN A 126 -12.84 -28.68 7.28
N ILE A 127 -11.96 -27.72 7.59
CA ILE A 127 -11.15 -27.04 6.58
C ILE A 127 -10.07 -28.01 6.10
N GLU A 128 -10.05 -28.30 4.80
CA GLU A 128 -8.97 -29.09 4.20
C GLU A 128 -7.66 -28.28 4.15
N ASP A 129 -6.52 -28.97 4.33
CA ASP A 129 -5.19 -28.35 4.27
C ASP A 129 -4.94 -27.74 2.90
N GLY A 130 -4.63 -26.44 2.88
CA GLY A 130 -4.41 -25.70 1.64
C GLY A 130 -5.69 -25.39 0.85
N SER A 131 -6.85 -25.44 1.49
CA SER A 131 -8.12 -25.05 0.87
C SER A 131 -8.08 -23.64 0.30
N LEU A 132 -8.71 -23.50 -0.87
CA LEU A 132 -8.73 -22.28 -1.66
C LEU A 132 -10.16 -21.77 -1.76
N VAL A 133 -10.41 -20.57 -1.25
CA VAL A 133 -11.69 -19.88 -1.41
C VAL A 133 -11.67 -19.13 -2.73
N THR A 134 -12.67 -19.42 -3.55
CA THR A 134 -12.95 -18.71 -4.80
C THR A 134 -14.09 -17.73 -4.54
N MET A 135 -13.84 -16.45 -4.79
CA MET A 135 -14.79 -15.36 -4.60
C MET A 135 -15.08 -14.72 -5.94
N ASP A 136 -16.35 -14.59 -6.29
CA ASP A 136 -16.78 -13.78 -7.42
C ASP A 136 -17.15 -12.39 -6.89
N VAL A 137 -16.35 -11.39 -7.25
CA VAL A 137 -16.37 -10.07 -6.60
C VAL A 137 -16.70 -8.99 -7.61
N GLY A 138 -17.67 -8.15 -7.26
CA GLY A 138 -17.98 -6.91 -7.97
C GLY A 138 -17.76 -5.70 -7.07
N LEU A 139 -17.09 -4.68 -7.61
CA LEU A 139 -17.00 -3.34 -7.03
C LEU A 139 -17.72 -2.35 -7.92
N ALA A 140 -18.61 -1.56 -7.33
CA ALA A 140 -19.26 -0.43 -7.97
C ALA A 140 -19.01 0.86 -7.20
N TYR A 141 -19.22 1.97 -7.88
CA TYR A 141 -19.17 3.31 -7.31
C TYR A 141 -20.38 4.13 -7.73
N ARG A 142 -20.67 5.18 -6.94
CA ARG A 142 -21.61 6.25 -7.28
C ARG A 142 -21.27 7.52 -6.49
N ASP A 143 -21.68 8.67 -7.01
CA ASP A 143 -21.47 9.97 -6.36
C ASP A 143 -22.73 10.54 -5.71
N SER A 144 -23.91 10.15 -6.21
CA SER A 144 -25.20 10.52 -5.63
C SER A 144 -25.92 9.31 -5.08
N THR A 145 -26.69 9.48 -4.02
CA THR A 145 -27.50 8.41 -3.43
C THR A 145 -28.65 7.97 -4.33
N LEU A 146 -29.03 8.81 -5.30
CA LEU A 146 -30.12 8.57 -6.25
C LEU A 146 -29.63 8.02 -7.60
N SER A 147 -28.33 8.08 -7.88
CA SER A 147 -27.79 7.57 -9.14
C SER A 147 -27.62 6.04 -9.09
N GLU A 148 -27.73 5.42 -10.25
CA GLU A 148 -27.41 4.00 -10.43
C GLU A 148 -25.93 3.71 -10.13
N TRP A 149 -25.66 2.46 -9.78
CA TRP A 149 -24.32 1.96 -9.51
C TRP A 149 -23.58 1.66 -10.81
N THR A 150 -22.42 2.28 -10.99
CA THR A 150 -21.50 1.98 -12.10
C THR A 150 -20.44 0.99 -11.66
N GLU A 151 -20.25 -0.07 -12.44
CA GLU A 151 -19.19 -1.05 -12.19
C GLU A 151 -17.80 -0.42 -12.36
N MET A 152 -16.94 -0.62 -11.36
CA MET A 152 -15.52 -0.27 -11.42
C MET A 152 -14.69 -1.47 -11.85
N ALA A 153 -14.91 -2.61 -11.21
CA ALA A 153 -14.18 -3.85 -11.46
C ALA A 153 -15.04 -5.06 -11.09
N HIS A 154 -14.87 -6.12 -11.86
CA HIS A 154 -15.46 -7.43 -11.58
C HIS A 154 -14.44 -8.51 -11.92
N SER A 155 -14.11 -9.34 -10.94
CA SER A 155 -13.19 -10.46 -11.13
C SER A 155 -13.50 -11.62 -10.19
N THR A 156 -13.13 -12.81 -10.65
CA THR A 156 -13.12 -14.00 -9.80
C THR A 156 -11.73 -14.14 -9.19
N GLU A 157 -11.68 -14.07 -7.86
CA GLU A 157 -10.46 -14.06 -7.07
C GLU A 157 -10.32 -15.34 -6.27
N HIS A 158 -9.08 -15.79 -6.13
CA HIS A 158 -8.75 -16.98 -5.35
C HIS A 158 -7.89 -16.58 -4.16
N ARG A 159 -8.20 -17.11 -2.98
CA ARG A 159 -7.41 -16.90 -1.76
C ARG A 159 -7.24 -18.20 -1.01
N LYS A 160 -6.02 -18.49 -0.58
CA LYS A 160 -5.71 -19.63 0.28
C LYS A 160 -6.18 -19.33 1.70
N LEU A 161 -6.91 -20.24 2.32
CA LEU A 161 -7.23 -20.16 3.74
C LEU A 161 -6.09 -20.75 4.56
N SER A 162 -5.54 -19.93 5.46
CA SER A 162 -4.66 -20.42 6.53
C SER A 162 -5.39 -20.18 7.84
N CYS A 163 -5.92 -21.25 8.42
CA CYS A 163 -6.75 -21.22 9.60
C CYS A 163 -6.27 -22.29 10.58
N ASN A 164 -6.11 -21.92 11.84
CA ASN A 164 -5.74 -22.85 12.90
C ASN A 164 -6.91 -23.00 13.88
N PHE A 165 -7.14 -24.22 14.35
CA PHE A 165 -8.09 -24.50 15.41
C PHE A 165 -7.33 -24.76 16.70
N THR A 166 -7.34 -23.79 17.61
CA THR A 166 -6.58 -23.84 18.87
C THR A 166 -7.16 -24.82 19.90
N ALA A 167 -8.45 -25.16 19.77
CA ALA A 167 -9.12 -26.10 20.66
C ALA A 167 -8.99 -27.56 20.17
N THR A 168 -9.26 -28.52 21.06
CA THR A 168 -9.33 -29.93 20.67
C THR A 168 -10.54 -30.17 19.77
N MET A 169 -10.34 -30.93 18.69
CA MET A 169 -11.38 -31.28 17.70
C MET A 169 -12.35 -32.33 18.29
N THR A 170 -13.19 -31.92 19.23
CA THR A 170 -14.23 -32.73 19.87
C THR A 170 -15.61 -32.18 19.55
N TYR A 171 -16.65 -33.02 19.65
CA TYR A 171 -18.04 -32.60 19.44
C TYR A 171 -18.48 -31.49 20.41
N GLU A 172 -17.88 -31.40 21.60
CA GLU A 172 -18.16 -30.33 22.59
C GLU A 172 -17.70 -28.95 22.14
N ASN A 173 -16.71 -28.89 21.24
CA ASN A 173 -16.14 -27.65 20.72
C ASN A 173 -16.72 -27.25 19.36
N GLU A 174 -17.76 -27.95 18.86
CA GLU A 174 -18.48 -27.54 17.65
C GLU A 174 -19.08 -26.15 17.81
N GLY A 175 -19.03 -25.37 16.72
CA GLY A 175 -19.49 -23.98 16.69
C GLY A 175 -18.45 -22.96 17.15
N ARG A 176 -17.31 -23.37 17.72
CA ARG A 176 -16.18 -22.45 17.96
C ARG A 176 -15.56 -22.00 16.64
N TYR A 177 -15.05 -20.77 16.60
CA TYR A 177 -14.42 -20.24 15.40
C TYR A 177 -12.98 -20.69 15.24
N TYR A 178 -12.59 -20.92 13.99
CA TYR A 178 -11.19 -21.00 13.60
C TYR A 178 -10.50 -19.64 13.74
N GLU A 179 -9.22 -19.66 14.09
CA GLU A 179 -8.36 -18.49 14.06
C GLU A 179 -7.68 -18.45 12.68
N CYS A 180 -8.23 -17.62 11.78
CA CYS A 180 -7.76 -17.47 10.40
C CYS A 180 -6.91 -16.21 10.22
N ASP A 181 -5.91 -16.31 9.35
CA ASP A 181 -5.10 -15.17 8.93
C ASP A 181 -5.92 -14.15 8.13
N LEU A 182 -5.52 -12.89 8.24
CA LEU A 182 -6.11 -11.79 7.47
C LEU A 182 -5.74 -11.88 5.99
N LEU A 183 -6.72 -11.79 5.10
CA LEU A 183 -6.51 -11.93 3.66
C LEU A 183 -6.49 -10.57 2.96
N PRO A 184 -5.44 -10.23 2.19
CA PRO A 184 -5.44 -9.02 1.38
C PRO A 184 -6.51 -9.15 0.28
N PHE A 185 -7.42 -8.18 0.23
CA PHE A 185 -8.60 -8.29 -0.62
C PHE A 185 -8.60 -7.30 -1.77
N MET A 186 -8.50 -6.00 -1.48
CA MET A 186 -8.42 -4.99 -2.54
C MET A 186 -7.52 -3.82 -2.14
N GLU A 187 -6.93 -3.16 -3.14
CA GLU A 187 -6.27 -1.86 -2.98
C GLU A 187 -6.65 -0.94 -4.14
N VAL A 188 -7.23 0.22 -3.83
CA VAL A 188 -7.56 1.25 -4.81
C VAL A 188 -6.68 2.46 -4.54
N GLY A 189 -5.91 2.86 -5.55
CA GLY A 189 -4.95 3.96 -5.45
C GLY A 189 -5.54 5.38 -5.56
N SER A 190 -6.86 5.51 -5.65
CA SER A 190 -7.56 6.79 -5.74
C SER A 190 -9.00 6.66 -5.23
N VAL A 191 -9.38 7.48 -4.26
CA VAL A 191 -10.77 7.53 -3.72
C VAL A 191 -11.54 8.67 -4.40
N ALA A 192 -11.85 8.51 -5.68
CA ALA A 192 -12.49 9.56 -6.47
C ALA A 192 -13.98 9.76 -6.18
N HIS A 193 -14.67 8.70 -5.73
CA HIS A 193 -16.12 8.69 -5.59
C HIS A 193 -16.57 8.72 -4.13
N LYS A 194 -17.80 9.16 -3.90
CA LYS A 194 -18.34 9.28 -2.53
C LYS A 194 -18.78 7.97 -1.92
N TYR A 195 -19.29 7.06 -2.74
CA TYR A 195 -19.87 5.80 -2.30
C TYR A 195 -19.38 4.65 -3.16
N TYR A 196 -19.09 3.54 -2.50
CA TYR A 196 -18.63 2.29 -3.08
C TYR A 196 -19.49 1.15 -2.56
N LEU A 197 -19.82 0.22 -3.44
CA LEU A 197 -20.56 -0.99 -3.10
C LEU A 197 -19.74 -2.20 -3.52
N LEU A 198 -19.55 -3.11 -2.58
CA LEU A 198 -18.80 -4.33 -2.78
C LEU A 198 -19.75 -5.51 -2.58
N ASN A 199 -19.86 -6.33 -3.61
CA ASN A 199 -20.63 -7.57 -3.58
C ASN A 199 -19.68 -8.75 -3.75
N ILE A 200 -19.73 -9.69 -2.82
CA ILE A 200 -18.92 -10.90 -2.83
C ILE A 200 -19.85 -12.10 -2.90
N ARG A 201 -19.62 -12.98 -3.87
CA ARG A 201 -20.30 -14.26 -4.01
C ARG A 201 -19.30 -15.38 -3.78
N LEU A 202 -19.75 -16.46 -3.15
CA LEU A 202 -18.97 -17.68 -2.94
C LEU A 202 -19.57 -18.80 -3.80
N PRO A 203 -19.22 -18.89 -5.09
CA PRO A 203 -19.79 -19.91 -5.96
C PRO A 203 -19.34 -21.31 -5.54
N VAL A 204 -20.28 -22.23 -5.37
CA VAL A 204 -20.03 -23.63 -5.04
C VAL A 204 -20.24 -24.48 -6.29
N ASN A 205 -19.27 -25.33 -6.62
CA ASN A 205 -19.37 -26.25 -7.73
C ASN A 205 -18.70 -27.59 -7.42
N GLU A 206 -19.53 -28.63 -7.22
CA GLU A 206 -19.09 -29.99 -6.91
C GLU A 206 -18.21 -30.61 -8.00
N ARG A 207 -18.53 -30.36 -9.28
CA ARG A 207 -17.81 -30.96 -10.41
C ARG A 207 -16.40 -30.40 -10.56
N LYS A 208 -16.23 -29.11 -10.29
CA LYS A 208 -14.94 -28.41 -10.40
C LYS A 208 -14.19 -28.36 -9.06
N LYS A 209 -14.74 -28.95 -7.99
CA LYS A 209 -14.22 -28.85 -6.62
C LYS A 209 -13.98 -27.40 -6.16
N VAL A 210 -14.90 -26.50 -6.50
CA VAL A 210 -14.80 -25.07 -6.11
C VAL A 210 -15.58 -24.86 -4.81
N ASN A 211 -14.91 -24.27 -3.81
CA ASN A 211 -15.47 -23.95 -2.49
C ASN A 211 -16.08 -25.17 -1.76
N ILE A 212 -15.41 -26.31 -1.86
CA ILE A 212 -15.75 -27.52 -1.10
C ILE A 212 -14.71 -27.69 0.00
N GLY A 213 -15.13 -28.09 1.22
CA GLY A 213 -14.19 -28.32 2.32
C GLY A 213 -13.53 -27.05 2.86
N ILE A 214 -14.16 -25.88 2.68
CA ILE A 214 -13.69 -24.59 3.21
C ILE A 214 -14.23 -24.29 4.61
N GLY A 215 -14.79 -25.30 5.31
CA GLY A 215 -15.46 -25.17 6.58
C GLY A 215 -16.85 -24.54 6.50
N GLU A 216 -17.47 -24.26 7.65
CA GLU A 216 -18.74 -23.53 7.72
C GLU A 216 -18.50 -22.04 7.96
N ILE A 217 -18.45 -21.27 6.88
CA ILE A 217 -18.38 -19.81 6.97
C ILE A 217 -19.67 -19.30 7.60
N LYS A 218 -19.57 -18.54 8.69
CA LYS A 218 -20.70 -17.87 9.36
C LYS A 218 -20.83 -16.42 8.93
N ASP A 219 -19.74 -15.68 8.87
CA ASP A 219 -19.73 -14.27 8.49
C ASP A 219 -18.46 -13.88 7.75
N ILE A 220 -18.54 -12.80 6.98
CA ILE A 220 -17.39 -12.18 6.33
C ILE A 220 -17.25 -10.77 6.91
N ARG A 221 -16.11 -10.51 7.52
CA ARG A 221 -15.72 -9.19 8.01
C ARG A 221 -14.74 -8.55 7.05
N LEU A 222 -14.84 -7.25 6.91
CA LEU A 222 -13.92 -6.45 6.10
C LEU A 222 -13.38 -5.30 6.91
N VAL A 223 -12.10 -5.02 6.77
CA VAL A 223 -11.45 -3.85 7.36
C VAL A 223 -11.03 -2.94 6.22
N SER A 224 -11.70 -1.80 6.10
CA SER A 224 -11.29 -0.76 5.16
C SER A 224 -10.33 0.18 5.86
N ILE A 225 -9.14 0.33 5.27
CA ILE A 225 -8.09 1.23 5.72
C ILE A 225 -7.93 2.30 4.66
N HIS A 226 -8.06 3.55 5.06
CA HIS A 226 -7.87 4.68 4.18
C HIS A 226 -7.01 5.74 4.87
N GLN A 227 -6.34 6.58 4.08
CA GLN A 227 -5.59 7.69 4.65
C GLN A 227 -6.55 8.69 5.28
N ASN A 228 -6.15 9.30 6.39
CA ASN A 228 -6.98 10.31 7.01
C ASN A 228 -6.87 11.62 6.24
N GLY A 229 -8.00 12.20 5.83
CA GLY A 229 -8.02 13.40 5.00
C GLY A 229 -7.40 14.62 5.68
N GLY A 230 -7.46 14.69 7.02
CA GLY A 230 -6.76 15.73 7.78
C GLY A 230 -5.25 15.58 7.71
N PHE A 231 -4.74 14.36 7.82
CA PHE A 231 -3.32 14.06 7.67
C PHE A 231 -2.85 14.41 6.26
N THR A 232 -3.60 14.01 5.23
CA THR A 232 -3.31 14.33 3.83
C THR A 232 -3.16 15.82 3.58
N LYS A 233 -4.04 16.65 4.15
CA LYS A 233 -3.96 18.12 4.02
C LYS A 233 -2.67 18.69 4.63
N VAL A 234 -2.31 18.26 5.83
CA VAL A 234 -1.08 18.70 6.51
C VAL A 234 0.14 18.22 5.72
N TRP A 235 0.12 16.98 5.24
CA TRP A 235 1.17 16.40 4.42
C TRP A 235 1.38 17.18 3.12
N PHE A 236 0.31 17.55 2.42
CA PHE A 236 0.38 18.36 1.21
C PHE A 236 0.91 19.75 1.48
N ALA A 237 0.44 20.41 2.54
CA ALA A 237 0.92 21.73 2.93
C ALA A 237 2.43 21.70 3.24
N MET A 238 2.90 20.67 3.95
CA MET A 238 4.32 20.48 4.25
C MET A 238 5.14 20.29 2.97
N LYS A 239 4.70 19.44 2.04
CA LYS A 239 5.36 19.27 0.74
C LYS A 239 5.43 20.59 -0.02
N THR A 240 4.30 21.27 -0.20
CA THR A 240 4.21 22.55 -0.93
C THR A 240 5.10 23.63 -0.31
N PHE A 241 5.26 23.66 1.01
CA PHE A 241 6.16 24.61 1.68
C PHE A 241 7.65 24.25 1.50
N LEU A 242 7.98 22.95 1.51
CA LEU A 242 9.37 22.47 1.39
C LEU A 242 9.88 22.46 -0.05
N THR A 243 9.03 22.27 -1.07
CA THR A 243 9.47 22.25 -2.47
C THR A 243 10.24 23.52 -2.89
N PRO A 244 9.70 24.75 -2.70
CA PRO A 244 10.39 25.96 -3.16
C PRO A 244 11.69 26.20 -2.40
N SER A 245 11.75 25.91 -1.10
CA SER A 245 12.97 26.12 -0.30
C SER A 245 14.10 25.18 -0.75
N VAL A 246 13.79 23.89 -0.96
CA VAL A 246 14.75 22.90 -1.48
C VAL A 246 15.18 23.24 -2.92
N LEU A 247 14.26 23.70 -3.75
CA LEU A 247 14.56 24.08 -5.14
C LEU A 247 15.49 25.31 -5.20
N ILE A 248 15.24 26.33 -4.38
CA ILE A 248 16.09 27.54 -4.31
C ILE A 248 17.51 27.17 -3.87
N ILE A 249 17.67 26.39 -2.80
CA ILE A 249 19.00 26.01 -2.32
C ILE A 249 19.73 25.11 -3.33
N MET A 250 19.02 24.23 -4.03
CA MET A 250 19.59 23.38 -5.08
C MET A 250 20.11 24.21 -6.27
N ILE A 251 19.31 25.16 -6.77
CA ILE A 251 19.72 26.06 -7.86
C ILE A 251 20.92 26.91 -7.43
N TRP A 252 20.87 27.46 -6.20
CA TRP A 252 21.96 28.25 -5.66
C TRP A 252 23.26 27.43 -5.52
N TYR A 253 23.15 26.19 -5.02
CA TYR A 253 24.28 25.28 -4.86
C TYR A 253 24.95 24.97 -6.21
N TRP A 254 24.17 24.59 -7.22
CA TRP A 254 24.70 24.31 -8.55
C TRP A 254 25.30 25.54 -9.21
N ARG A 255 24.63 26.69 -9.11
CA ARG A 255 25.14 27.97 -9.62
C ARG A 255 26.47 28.34 -8.97
N ARG A 256 26.64 28.08 -7.67
CA ARG A 256 27.92 28.37 -7.00
C ARG A 256 29.03 27.46 -7.49
N ILE A 257 28.74 26.18 -7.72
CA ILE A 257 29.73 25.21 -8.22
C ILE A 257 30.22 25.60 -9.61
N THR A 258 29.31 25.94 -10.53
CA THR A 258 29.67 26.29 -11.92
C THR A 258 30.44 27.61 -12.05
N GLN A 259 30.42 28.47 -11.04
CA GLN A 259 31.23 29.70 -10.98
C GLN A 259 32.68 29.46 -10.54
N MET A 260 33.04 28.25 -10.14
CA MET A 260 34.43 27.92 -9.81
C MET A 260 35.20 27.57 -11.10
N THR A 261 36.48 27.89 -11.15
CA THR A 261 37.35 27.59 -12.30
C THR A 261 37.69 26.11 -12.44
N ARG A 262 37.45 25.30 -11.40
CA ARG A 262 37.65 23.85 -11.38
C ARG A 262 36.39 23.11 -11.87
N PRO A 263 36.53 21.93 -12.51
CA PRO A 263 35.39 21.07 -12.76
C PRO A 263 34.79 20.54 -11.44
N PRO A 264 33.47 20.25 -11.40
CA PRO A 264 32.81 19.73 -10.21
C PRO A 264 33.33 18.36 -9.81
N VAL A 265 33.64 18.19 -8.52
CA VAL A 265 34.12 16.92 -7.97
C VAL A 265 32.99 15.89 -7.86
N LEU A 266 33.34 14.61 -7.69
CA LEU A 266 32.36 13.52 -7.65
C LEU A 266 31.32 13.73 -6.52
N LEU A 267 31.78 14.13 -5.33
CA LEU A 267 30.91 14.38 -4.19
C LEU A 267 29.91 15.54 -4.44
N GLU A 268 30.37 16.61 -5.08
CA GLU A 268 29.52 17.76 -5.41
C GLU A 268 28.38 17.37 -6.36
N LYS A 269 28.69 16.52 -7.35
CA LYS A 269 27.71 15.98 -8.31
C LYS A 269 26.68 15.07 -7.64
N ILE A 270 27.10 14.23 -6.69
CA ILE A 270 26.19 13.31 -5.99
C ILE A 270 25.28 14.06 -5.02
N ILE A 271 25.80 15.06 -4.30
CA ILE A 271 24.96 15.96 -3.47
C ILE A 271 23.92 16.67 -4.33
N PHE A 272 24.31 17.13 -5.53
CA PHE A 272 23.36 17.73 -6.46
C PHE A 272 22.29 16.72 -6.91
N ALA A 273 22.68 15.50 -7.26
CA ALA A 273 21.74 14.43 -7.63
C ALA A 273 20.80 14.05 -6.47
N LEU A 274 21.29 13.99 -5.23
CA LEU A 274 20.48 13.78 -4.03
C LEU A 274 19.46 14.93 -3.84
N GLY A 275 19.89 16.17 -4.07
CA GLY A 275 19.01 17.34 -4.06
C GLY A 275 17.90 17.28 -5.11
N ILE A 276 18.20 16.76 -6.31
CA ILE A 276 17.20 16.51 -7.37
C ILE A 276 16.19 15.46 -6.91
N SER A 277 16.65 14.32 -6.37
CA SER A 277 15.77 13.26 -5.87
C SER A 277 14.89 13.74 -4.71
N MET A 278 15.44 14.52 -3.78
CA MET A 278 14.68 15.13 -2.68
C MET A 278 13.62 16.12 -3.20
N THR A 279 13.99 16.94 -4.19
CA THR A 279 13.03 17.84 -4.85
C THR A 279 11.91 17.03 -5.50
N PHE A 280 12.23 15.94 -6.20
CA PHE A 280 11.27 15.09 -6.89
C PHE A 280 10.21 14.46 -5.96
N ILE A 281 10.59 14.03 -4.74
CA ILE A 281 9.64 13.57 -3.70
C ILE A 281 8.73 14.70 -3.22
N ASN A 282 9.31 15.88 -3.03
CA ASN A 282 8.61 17.03 -2.44
C ASN A 282 7.72 17.77 -3.43
N ILE A 283 7.83 17.53 -4.74
CA ILE A 283 6.87 18.08 -5.71
C ILE A 283 5.48 17.55 -5.34
N PRO A 284 4.51 18.43 -5.06
CA PRO A 284 3.22 18.03 -4.52
C PRO A 284 2.27 17.68 -5.67
N VAL A 285 2.64 16.70 -6.50
CA VAL A 285 1.82 16.20 -7.63
C VAL A 285 0.49 15.62 -7.15
N GLU A 286 0.42 15.21 -5.88
CA GLU A 286 -0.75 14.61 -5.27
C GLU A 286 -1.90 15.62 -5.12
N TRP A 287 -1.66 16.94 -5.25
CA TRP A 287 -2.75 17.92 -5.38
C TRP A 287 -3.66 17.61 -6.56
N PHE A 288 -3.12 17.04 -7.65
CA PHE A 288 -3.91 16.69 -8.82
C PHE A 288 -4.84 15.50 -8.55
N SER A 289 -4.54 14.61 -7.60
CA SER A 289 -5.44 13.47 -7.29
C SER A 289 -6.71 13.89 -6.57
N VAL A 290 -6.76 15.11 -6.01
CA VAL A 290 -8.00 15.65 -5.41
C VAL A 290 -9.01 16.02 -6.48
N GLY A 291 -8.55 16.47 -7.66
CA GLY A 291 -9.40 16.87 -8.78
C GLY A 291 -9.59 15.82 -9.86
N PHE A 292 -8.61 14.93 -10.05
CA PHE A 292 -8.61 13.90 -11.09
C PHE A 292 -8.45 12.50 -10.49
N ASN A 293 -9.20 11.54 -11.00
CA ASN A 293 -9.09 10.15 -10.59
C ASN A 293 -7.84 9.49 -11.21
N TRP A 294 -6.69 9.57 -10.55
CA TRP A 294 -5.43 8.95 -10.99
C TRP A 294 -5.04 7.79 -10.07
N THR A 295 -5.34 6.58 -10.51
CA THR A 295 -5.07 5.34 -9.76
C THR A 295 -3.58 5.01 -9.60
N TRP A 296 -2.72 5.54 -10.48
CA TRP A 296 -1.26 5.33 -10.48
C TRP A 296 -0.48 6.21 -9.49
N MET A 297 -1.17 7.04 -8.70
CA MET A 297 -0.53 7.96 -7.76
C MET A 297 0.32 7.25 -6.70
N LEU A 298 -0.14 6.10 -6.18
CA LEU A 298 0.60 5.32 -5.19
C LEU A 298 1.92 4.81 -5.77
N LEU A 299 1.85 4.14 -6.93
CA LEU A 299 3.02 3.62 -7.64
C LEU A 299 4.03 4.73 -7.93
N PHE A 300 3.55 5.91 -8.36
CA PHE A 300 4.43 7.07 -8.57
C PHE A 300 5.04 7.60 -7.27
N GLY A 301 4.34 7.51 -6.15
CA GLY A 301 4.86 7.79 -4.82
C GLY A 301 6.01 6.84 -4.43
N ASP A 302 5.81 5.53 -4.63
CA ASP A 302 6.82 4.52 -4.27
C ASP A 302 8.06 4.65 -5.14
N ILE A 303 7.90 4.84 -6.46
CA ILE A 303 9.04 5.03 -7.38
C ILE A 303 9.87 6.25 -6.96
N ARG A 304 9.22 7.36 -6.60
CA ARG A 304 9.89 8.57 -6.11
C ARG A 304 10.70 8.29 -4.85
N GLN A 305 10.12 7.58 -3.88
CA GLN A 305 10.79 7.21 -2.64
C GLN A 305 11.94 6.23 -2.87
N GLY A 306 11.74 5.21 -3.71
CA GLY A 306 12.77 4.24 -4.08
C GLY A 306 13.99 4.89 -4.74
N ILE A 307 13.79 5.83 -5.66
CA ILE A 307 14.88 6.60 -6.29
C ILE A 307 15.67 7.39 -5.24
N PHE A 308 14.98 8.06 -4.30
CA PHE A 308 15.67 8.80 -3.25
C PHE A 308 16.48 7.91 -2.32
N TYR A 309 15.94 6.77 -1.89
CA TYR A 309 16.67 5.83 -1.04
C TYR A 309 17.91 5.26 -1.74
N ALA A 310 17.80 4.90 -3.02
CA ALA A 310 18.94 4.44 -3.81
C ALA A 310 20.03 5.52 -3.92
N MET A 311 19.64 6.78 -4.15
CA MET A 311 20.56 7.91 -4.22
C MET A 311 21.19 8.27 -2.86
N LEU A 312 20.42 8.18 -1.77
CA LEU A 312 20.89 8.45 -0.41
C LEU A 312 21.94 7.41 0.04
N LEU A 313 21.67 6.12 -0.21
CA LEU A 313 22.62 5.05 0.10
C LEU A 313 23.89 5.16 -0.76
N SER A 314 23.74 5.49 -2.04
CA SER A 314 24.88 5.73 -2.93
C SER A 314 25.72 6.93 -2.45
N PHE A 315 25.07 8.00 -1.98
CA PHE A 315 25.73 9.16 -1.39
C PHE A 315 26.54 8.79 -0.15
N TRP A 316 25.98 8.02 0.78
CA TRP A 316 26.70 7.63 2.01
C TRP A 316 27.94 6.79 1.70
N ILE A 317 27.84 5.78 0.83
CA ILE A 317 29.00 4.95 0.47
C ILE A 317 30.10 5.78 -0.18
N ILE A 318 29.75 6.65 -1.13
CA ILE A 318 30.76 7.46 -1.84
C ILE A 318 31.34 8.53 -0.91
N PHE A 319 30.53 9.10 -0.01
CA PHE A 319 31.02 10.05 0.99
C PHE A 319 32.03 9.40 1.95
N CYS A 320 31.71 8.22 2.49
CA CYS A 320 32.63 7.45 3.33
C CYS A 320 33.90 7.06 2.56
N GLY A 321 33.75 6.55 1.34
CA GLY A 321 34.88 6.16 0.49
C GLY A 321 35.84 7.31 0.19
N GLU A 322 35.33 8.48 -0.20
CA GLU A 322 36.17 9.65 -0.50
C GLU A 322 36.91 10.21 0.73
N HIS A 323 36.38 10.02 1.95
CA HIS A 323 36.98 10.54 3.19
C HIS A 323 37.85 9.52 3.96
N LEU A 324 37.64 8.22 3.73
CA LEU A 324 38.36 7.14 4.44
C LEU A 324 39.34 6.37 3.55
N MET A 325 39.08 6.21 2.25
CA MET A 325 39.92 5.40 1.38
C MET A 325 41.08 6.23 0.80
N ASP A 326 42.30 5.88 1.23
CA ASP A 326 43.54 6.42 0.70
C ASP A 326 43.95 5.75 -0.63
N GLN A 327 43.00 5.69 -1.58
CA GLN A 327 43.26 5.19 -2.93
C GLN A 327 43.78 6.32 -3.84
N THR A 328 44.78 5.98 -4.65
CA THR A 328 45.51 6.87 -5.58
C THR A 328 44.66 7.40 -6.74
N GLU A 329 43.49 6.83 -7.03
CA GLU A 329 42.56 7.27 -8.08
C GLU A 329 41.24 7.83 -7.51
N ARG A 330 41.31 9.03 -6.90
CA ARG A 330 40.12 9.77 -6.45
C ARG A 330 39.31 10.33 -7.63
N ASN A 331 38.01 10.55 -7.44
CA ASN A 331 37.08 11.19 -8.40
C ASN A 331 36.56 10.37 -9.61
N HIS A 332 36.90 9.08 -9.75
CA HIS A 332 36.32 8.24 -10.80
C HIS A 332 35.18 7.37 -10.26
N PHE A 333 33.97 7.53 -10.84
CA PHE A 333 32.80 6.72 -10.50
C PHE A 333 33.02 5.21 -10.70
N SER A 334 33.92 4.83 -11.62
CA SER A 334 34.30 3.44 -11.91
C SER A 334 34.85 2.70 -10.68
N VAL A 335 35.55 3.41 -9.78
CA VAL A 335 36.14 2.82 -8.57
C VAL A 335 35.05 2.35 -7.59
N TYR A 336 33.96 3.11 -7.51
CA TYR A 336 32.83 2.83 -6.60
C TYR A 336 31.79 1.87 -7.19
N TRP A 337 31.93 1.44 -8.45
CA TRP A 337 30.96 0.57 -9.12
C TRP A 337 30.73 -0.75 -8.38
N LYS A 338 31.77 -1.30 -7.74
CA LYS A 338 31.66 -2.53 -6.93
C LYS A 338 30.78 -2.35 -5.68
N GLN A 339 30.69 -1.14 -5.13
CA GLN A 339 29.92 -0.83 -3.93
C GLN A 339 28.52 -0.30 -4.27
N VAL A 340 28.40 0.50 -5.34
CA VAL A 340 27.12 1.07 -5.81
C VAL A 340 26.31 0.06 -6.64
N GLY A 341 26.97 -0.87 -7.33
CA GLY A 341 26.33 -1.90 -8.16
C GLY A 341 25.25 -2.71 -7.45
N PRO A 342 25.51 -3.25 -6.23
CA PRO A 342 24.49 -3.94 -5.43
C PRO A 342 23.28 -3.06 -5.09
N ILE A 343 23.48 -1.77 -4.77
CA ILE A 343 22.38 -0.84 -4.45
C ILE A 343 21.50 -0.64 -5.68
N VAL A 344 22.10 -0.36 -6.84
CA VAL A 344 21.35 -0.15 -8.08
C VAL A 344 20.61 -1.42 -8.47
N PHE A 345 21.25 -2.58 -8.39
CA PHE A 345 20.62 -3.87 -8.67
C PHE A 345 19.44 -4.15 -7.72
N GLY A 346 19.64 -3.97 -6.41
CA GLY A 346 18.58 -4.14 -5.41
C GLY A 346 17.40 -3.20 -5.64
N SER A 347 17.67 -1.92 -5.95
CA SER A 347 16.62 -0.94 -6.26
C SER A 347 15.86 -1.28 -7.54
N PHE A 348 16.54 -1.83 -8.56
CA PHE A 348 15.91 -2.28 -9.80
C PHE A 348 15.03 -3.52 -9.57
N CYS A 349 15.47 -4.46 -8.74
CA CYS A 349 14.68 -5.60 -8.31
C CYS A 349 13.40 -5.17 -7.57
N LEU A 350 13.51 -4.22 -6.64
CA LEU A 350 12.38 -3.63 -5.92
C LEU A 350 11.42 -2.91 -6.88
N PHE A 351 11.94 -2.17 -7.85
CA PHE A 351 11.13 -1.52 -8.86
C PHE A 351 10.32 -2.51 -9.70
N ILE A 352 10.93 -3.62 -10.15
CA ILE A 352 10.21 -4.69 -10.86
C ILE A 352 9.11 -5.28 -9.97
N PHE A 353 9.43 -5.50 -8.70
CA PHE A 353 8.47 -6.01 -7.73
C PHE A 353 7.24 -5.09 -7.58
N ASP A 354 7.45 -3.79 -7.36
CA ASP A 354 6.37 -2.81 -7.24
C ASP A 354 5.55 -2.72 -8.54
N MET A 355 6.20 -2.79 -9.70
CA MET A 355 5.52 -2.82 -11.00
C MET A 355 4.68 -4.09 -11.20
N CYS A 356 5.12 -5.24 -10.68
CA CYS A 356 4.37 -6.50 -10.77
C CYS A 356 3.19 -6.55 -9.77
N GLU A 357 3.34 -5.99 -8.57
CA GLU A 357 2.27 -5.97 -7.58
C GLU A 357 1.30 -4.80 -7.83
N ARG A 358 1.77 -3.56 -7.60
CA ARG A 358 0.94 -2.35 -7.70
C ARG A 358 0.62 -1.97 -9.15
N GLY A 359 1.51 -2.27 -10.09
CA GLY A 359 1.25 -2.01 -11.51
C GLY A 359 0.11 -2.86 -12.08
N VAL A 360 -0.04 -4.12 -11.63
CA VAL A 360 -1.16 -4.99 -12.03
C VAL A 360 -2.45 -4.59 -11.30
N GLN A 361 -2.35 -4.13 -10.05
CA GLN A 361 -3.49 -3.63 -9.27
C GLN A 361 -4.20 -2.44 -9.93
N LEU A 362 -3.52 -1.67 -10.78
CA LEU A 362 -4.14 -0.60 -11.56
C LEU A 362 -5.25 -1.08 -12.49
N LYS A 363 -5.13 -2.31 -13.01
CA LYS A 363 -6.13 -2.92 -13.90
C LYS A 363 -7.10 -3.81 -13.13
N ASN A 364 -6.60 -4.56 -12.15
CA ASN A 364 -7.43 -5.38 -11.27
C ASN A 364 -7.15 -5.02 -9.80
N PRO A 365 -8.02 -4.22 -9.13
CA PRO A 365 -7.79 -3.78 -7.76
C PRO A 365 -7.79 -4.93 -6.75
N PHE A 366 -8.29 -6.10 -7.13
CA PHE A 366 -8.30 -7.29 -6.29
C PHE A 366 -7.07 -8.18 -6.50
N TYR A 367 -6.16 -7.82 -7.41
CA TYR A 367 -4.95 -8.62 -7.62
C TYR A 367 -4.05 -8.58 -6.38
N SER A 368 -3.54 -9.75 -5.98
CA SER A 368 -2.49 -9.88 -4.99
C SER A 368 -1.49 -10.94 -5.45
N ILE A 369 -0.21 -10.57 -5.47
CA ILE A 369 0.85 -11.49 -5.88
C ILE A 369 1.02 -12.67 -4.91
N TRP A 370 0.65 -12.46 -3.63
CA TRP A 370 0.65 -13.45 -2.57
C TRP A 370 -0.45 -14.51 -2.71
N ALA A 371 -1.45 -14.26 -3.55
CA ALA A 371 -2.54 -15.22 -3.78
C ALA A 371 -2.15 -16.36 -4.74
N SER A 372 -1.09 -16.19 -5.53
CA SER A 372 -0.60 -17.22 -6.46
C SER A 372 0.59 -17.96 -5.85
N ASP A 373 0.60 -19.30 -5.92
CA ASP A 373 1.75 -20.11 -5.48
C ASP A 373 3.02 -19.74 -6.27
N VAL A 374 2.88 -19.53 -7.59
CA VAL A 374 3.97 -19.10 -8.47
C VAL A 374 4.42 -17.66 -8.15
N GLY A 375 3.48 -16.79 -7.77
CA GLY A 375 3.78 -15.42 -7.34
C GLY A 375 4.58 -15.40 -6.04
N THR A 376 4.15 -16.20 -5.06
CA THR A 376 4.80 -16.35 -3.75
C THR A 376 6.19 -16.99 -3.86
N GLU A 377 6.36 -17.98 -4.74
CA GLU A 377 7.65 -18.61 -5.04
C GLU A 377 8.62 -17.60 -5.68
N LYS A 378 8.16 -16.86 -6.70
CA LYS A 378 8.97 -15.79 -7.33
C LYS A 378 9.32 -14.67 -6.36
N LEU A 379 8.42 -14.30 -5.44
CA LEU A 379 8.72 -13.34 -4.37
C LEU A 379 9.74 -13.88 -3.36
N SER A 380 9.65 -15.15 -3.03
CA SER A 380 10.58 -15.80 -2.11
C SER A 380 11.99 -15.82 -2.69
N PHE A 381 12.15 -15.70 -4.02
CA PHE A 381 13.43 -15.44 -4.67
C PHE A 381 13.91 -13.98 -4.53
N PHE A 382 13.00 -13.00 -4.46
CA PHE A 382 13.36 -11.59 -4.20
C PHE A 382 13.70 -11.31 -2.73
N LYS A 383 13.10 -12.04 -1.77
CA LYS A 383 13.36 -11.88 -0.32
C LYS A 383 14.86 -11.99 0.06
N PRO A 384 15.64 -12.97 -0.44
CA PRO A 384 17.09 -13.04 -0.24
C PRO A 384 17.84 -11.85 -0.84
N VAL A 385 17.41 -11.32 -1.98
CA VAL A 385 18.04 -10.15 -2.64
C VAL A 385 17.79 -8.88 -1.82
N LEU A 386 16.56 -8.67 -1.33
CA LEU A 386 16.26 -7.61 -0.37
C LEU A 386 17.07 -7.77 0.92
N SER A 387 17.14 -8.99 1.47
CA SER A 387 17.90 -9.29 2.69
C SER A 387 19.40 -9.10 2.49
N ALA A 388 19.95 -9.42 1.32
CA ALA A 388 21.36 -9.18 0.99
C ALA A 388 21.69 -7.69 0.73
N CYS A 389 20.71 -6.90 0.30
CA CYS A 389 20.85 -5.44 0.21
C CYS A 389 20.66 -4.74 1.56
N ALA A 390 19.83 -5.31 2.45
CA ALA A 390 19.50 -4.77 3.79
C ALA A 390 20.41 -5.28 4.92
N SER A 391 21.09 -6.42 4.75
CA SER A 391 21.98 -7.05 5.73
C SER A 391 23.41 -7.12 5.18
N PRO A 392 24.40 -7.36 6.03
CA PRO A 392 25.49 -6.47 6.37
C PRO A 392 26.52 -6.20 5.24
N LEU A 393 26.23 -6.23 3.94
CA LEU A 393 27.21 -5.70 2.97
C LEU A 393 27.20 -4.17 2.93
N GLY A 394 26.03 -3.52 3.08
CA GLY A 394 25.97 -2.07 3.29
C GLY A 394 26.51 -1.67 4.67
N SER A 395 26.07 -2.37 5.72
CA SER A 395 26.48 -2.09 7.11
C SER A 395 27.90 -2.56 7.42
N ALA A 396 28.39 -3.68 6.86
CA ALA A 396 29.80 -4.08 7.02
C ALA A 396 30.72 -3.37 6.03
N MET A 397 30.29 -2.88 4.86
CA MET A 397 31.17 -1.94 4.12
C MET A 397 31.31 -0.60 4.82
N VAL A 398 30.30 -0.16 5.60
CA VAL A 398 30.40 1.04 6.45
C VAL A 398 31.11 0.74 7.79
N CYS A 399 31.05 -0.49 8.32
CA CYS A 399 31.67 -0.87 9.60
C CYS A 399 33.00 -1.66 9.51
N VAL A 400 33.46 -2.09 8.32
CA VAL A 400 34.74 -2.84 8.11
C VAL A 400 35.85 -1.92 7.57
N THR A 401 35.65 -0.61 7.64
CA THR A 401 36.70 0.41 7.55
C THR A 401 36.67 1.21 8.84
#